data_AF-A0A1F8PCD8-F1
#
_entry.id   AF-A0A1F8PCD8-F1
#
_cell.length_a   1.000
_cell.length_b   1.000
_cell.length_c   1.000
_cell.angle_alpha   90.00
_cell.angle_beta   90.00
_cell.angle_gamma   90.00
#
_symmetry.space_group_name_H-M   'P 1'
#
loop_
_entity.id
_entity.type
_entity.pdbx_description
1 polymer ?
#
loop_
_entity_poly.entity_id
_entity_poly.type
_entity_poly.pdbx_seq_one_letter_code
_entity_poly.pdbx_strand_id
1 'polypeptide(L)'
;MKKIAIEEHVTEGGLDHLEQRLKDMDESGIDMQVLNFVLLFDERISAAAATEKARITNDALAKTVEKYPERFASFASLALQNPDAAANELERAVKKLGLKGTMLYLPIKDNLDNQKYWVLFERAEKLGVQYIFIPAPLQPIPFKPIQATLY
;
A
#
# COMPACT_ATOMS: atom_id res chain seq x y z
N MET A 1 5.38 9.78 -23.82
CA MET A 1 5.45 10.04 -22.37
C MET A 1 4.71 8.90 -21.68
N LYS A 2 5.31 8.20 -20.70
CA LYS A 2 4.64 7.07 -20.02
C LYS A 2 3.52 7.60 -19.10
N LYS A 3 2.30 7.08 -19.20
CA LYS A 3 1.15 7.36 -18.32
C LYS A 3 1.19 6.40 -17.14
N ILE A 4 1.44 6.94 -15.95
CA ILE A 4 1.54 6.18 -14.69
C ILE A 4 0.32 6.50 -13.83
N ALA A 5 -0.34 5.47 -13.32
CA ALA A 5 -1.41 5.58 -12.32
C ALA A 5 -0.97 4.95 -10.99
N ILE A 6 -1.47 5.47 -9.87
CA ILE A 6 -1.32 4.85 -8.55
C ILE A 6 -2.69 4.28 -8.20
N GLU A 7 -2.74 2.99 -7.87
CA GLU A 7 -4.01 2.27 -7.71
C GLU A 7 -4.05 1.52 -6.38
N GLU A 8 -5.07 1.85 -5.59
CA GLU A 8 -5.39 1.22 -4.32
C GLU A 8 -6.39 0.08 -4.52
N HIS A 9 -5.92 -1.15 -4.74
CA HIS A 9 -6.71 -2.36 -4.43
C HIS A 9 -5.96 -3.64 -4.80
N VAL A 10 -5.58 -4.39 -3.76
CA VAL A 10 -5.31 -5.82 -3.81
C VAL A 10 -6.07 -6.33 -2.56
N THR A 11 -7.10 -7.16 -2.69
CA THR A 11 -7.77 -7.79 -1.53
C THR A 11 -6.87 -8.89 -0.94
N GLU A 12 -7.28 -9.58 0.13
CA GLU A 12 -6.52 -10.75 0.65
C GLU A 12 -6.38 -11.90 -0.38
N GLY A 13 -7.10 -11.83 -1.51
CA GLY A 13 -6.90 -12.63 -2.74
C GLY A 13 -6.48 -11.79 -3.96
N GLY A 14 -5.94 -10.58 -3.76
CA GLY A 14 -5.97 -9.43 -4.65
C GLY A 14 -5.21 -9.47 -5.98
N LEU A 15 -5.02 -10.66 -6.55
CA LEU A 15 -4.63 -10.88 -7.94
C LEU A 15 -5.76 -11.49 -8.78
N ASP A 16 -6.93 -11.72 -8.19
CA ASP A 16 -8.02 -12.51 -8.78
C ASP A 16 -8.55 -12.00 -10.14
N HIS A 17 -8.13 -10.82 -10.60
CA HIS A 17 -8.46 -10.30 -11.94
C HIS A 17 -7.29 -9.60 -12.64
N LEU A 18 -6.05 -10.08 -12.48
CA LEU A 18 -4.87 -9.43 -13.07
C LEU A 18 -4.94 -9.31 -14.60
N GLU A 19 -5.53 -10.29 -15.28
CA GLU A 19 -5.75 -10.25 -16.73
C GLU A 19 -6.72 -9.14 -17.13
N GLN A 20 -7.85 -9.01 -16.40
CA GLN A 20 -8.80 -7.94 -16.64
C GLN A 20 -8.16 -6.57 -16.37
N ARG A 21 -7.38 -6.43 -15.29
CA ARG A 21 -6.67 -5.19 -14.98
C ARG A 21 -5.71 -4.78 -16.10
N LEU A 22 -4.96 -5.72 -16.67
CA LEU A 22 -4.07 -5.45 -17.81
C LEU A 22 -4.87 -4.98 -19.04
N LYS A 23 -6.02 -5.60 -19.32
CA LYS A 23 -6.93 -5.16 -20.40
C LYS A 23 -7.45 -3.74 -20.16
N ASP A 24 -7.89 -3.43 -18.94
CA ASP A 24 -8.39 -2.10 -18.59
C ASP A 24 -7.28 -1.03 -18.69
N MET A 25 -6.05 -1.39 -18.33
CA MET A 25 -4.87 -0.54 -18.52
C MET A 25 -4.62 -0.26 -20.00
N ASP A 26 -4.67 -1.29 -20.85
CA ASP A 26 -4.48 -1.14 -22.30
C ASP A 26 -5.57 -0.24 -22.91
N GLU A 27 -6.84 -0.46 -22.55
CA GLU A 27 -7.99 0.34 -23.00
C GLU A 27 -7.93 1.80 -22.54
N SER A 28 -7.40 2.04 -21.33
CA SER A 28 -7.25 3.38 -20.75
C SER A 28 -5.95 4.10 -21.13
N GLY A 29 -5.09 3.43 -21.91
CA GLY A 29 -3.75 3.90 -22.30
C GLY A 29 -2.81 4.11 -21.11
N ILE A 30 -2.96 3.32 -20.05
CA ILE A 30 -2.10 3.34 -18.86
C ILE A 30 -0.92 2.39 -19.06
N ASP A 31 0.28 2.94 -19.13
CA ASP A 31 1.50 2.17 -19.34
C ASP A 31 1.87 1.37 -18.09
N MET A 32 1.74 1.99 -16.91
CA MET A 32 2.15 1.40 -15.63
C MET A 32 1.21 1.77 -14.49
N GLN A 33 0.95 0.81 -13.60
CA GLN A 33 0.28 1.04 -12.33
C GLN A 33 1.23 0.78 -11.17
N VAL A 34 1.22 1.66 -10.18
CA VAL A 34 1.90 1.44 -8.89
C VAL A 34 0.87 0.86 -7.93
N LEU A 35 1.04 -0.41 -7.57
CA LEU A 35 0.16 -1.17 -6.70
C LEU A 35 0.49 -0.92 -5.23
N ASN A 36 -0.51 -0.91 -4.39
CA ASN A 36 -0.35 -1.00 -2.94
C ASN A 36 -1.50 -1.79 -2.32
N PHE A 37 -1.31 -2.21 -1.06
CA PHE A 37 -2.34 -2.82 -0.25
C PHE A 37 -2.53 -2.00 1.02
N VAL A 38 -3.79 -1.75 1.39
CA VAL A 38 -4.12 -0.99 2.59
C VAL A 38 -4.10 -1.90 3.81
N LEU A 39 -3.07 -1.78 4.63
CA LEU A 39 -3.07 -2.33 5.99
C LEU A 39 -3.46 -1.23 6.97
N LEU A 40 -4.74 -1.22 7.34
CA LEU A 40 -5.22 -0.34 8.40
C LEU A 40 -4.69 -0.82 9.76
N PHE A 41 -4.48 0.14 10.65
CA PHE A 41 -4.15 -0.16 12.04
C PHE A 41 -5.35 -0.84 12.70
N ASP A 42 -5.17 -2.08 13.15
CA ASP A 42 -6.18 -2.84 13.88
C ASP A 42 -5.64 -3.16 15.28
N GLU A 43 -6.34 -2.67 16.31
CA GLU A 43 -6.00 -2.89 17.72
C GLU A 43 -6.29 -4.32 18.19
N ARG A 44 -7.12 -5.06 17.45
CA ARG A 44 -7.58 -6.39 17.83
C ARG A 44 -6.58 -7.49 17.44
N ILE A 45 -5.60 -7.16 16.60
CA ILE A 45 -4.55 -8.09 16.17
C ILE A 45 -3.23 -7.78 16.87
N SER A 46 -2.46 -8.82 17.18
CA SER A 46 -1.14 -8.64 17.80
C SER A 46 -0.17 -7.99 16.80
N ALA A 47 0.82 -7.26 17.31
CA ALA A 47 1.85 -6.65 16.47
C ALA A 47 2.60 -7.69 15.62
N ALA A 48 2.83 -8.90 16.16
CA ALA A 48 3.44 -10.00 15.42
C ALA A 48 2.56 -10.49 14.26
N ALA A 49 1.26 -10.68 14.50
CA ALA A 49 0.32 -11.08 13.45
C ALA A 49 0.18 -10.01 12.36
N ALA A 50 0.12 -8.74 12.75
CA ALA A 50 0.07 -7.62 11.81
C ALA A 50 1.35 -7.55 10.95
N THR A 51 2.51 -7.75 11.58
CA THR A 51 3.81 -7.79 10.88
C THR A 51 3.86 -8.94 9.87
N GLU A 52 3.42 -10.14 10.27
CA GLU A 52 3.40 -11.29 9.35
C GLU A 52 2.45 -11.07 8.18
N LYS A 53 1.27 -10.48 8.43
CA LYS A 53 0.34 -10.08 7.37
C LYS A 53 1.00 -9.13 6.37
N ALA A 54 1.70 -8.10 6.86
CA ALA A 54 2.45 -7.18 6.01
C ALA A 54 3.49 -7.89 5.13
N ARG A 55 4.21 -8.85 5.70
CA ARG A 55 5.20 -9.64 4.95
C ARG A 55 4.57 -10.44 3.82
N ILE A 56 3.51 -11.20 4.12
CA ILE A 56 2.78 -12.02 3.13
C ILE A 56 2.24 -11.14 2.01
N THR A 57 1.64 -10.00 2.35
CA THR A 57 1.14 -9.02 1.38
C THR A 57 2.26 -8.49 0.49
N ASN A 58 3.39 -8.07 1.07
CA ASN A 58 4.53 -7.56 0.30
C ASN A 58 5.13 -8.62 -0.63
N ASP A 59 5.19 -9.88 -0.20
CA ASP A 59 5.67 -10.99 -1.03
C ASP A 59 4.71 -11.25 -2.22
N ALA A 60 3.39 -11.14 -2.02
CA ALA A 60 2.41 -11.28 -3.10
C ALA A 60 2.47 -10.13 -4.11
N LEU A 61 2.63 -8.89 -3.62
CA LEU A 61 2.84 -7.70 -4.46
C LEU A 61 4.12 -7.84 -5.29
N ALA A 62 5.21 -8.26 -4.66
CA ALA A 62 6.50 -8.46 -5.32
C ALA A 62 6.42 -9.51 -6.44
N LYS A 63 5.76 -10.66 -6.20
CA LYS A 63 5.53 -11.68 -7.24
C LYS A 63 4.77 -11.13 -8.45
N THR A 64 3.86 -10.20 -8.23
CA THR A 64 3.06 -9.57 -9.29
C THR A 64 3.90 -8.63 -10.13
N VAL A 65 4.70 -7.79 -9.46
CA VAL A 65 5.68 -6.90 -10.10
C VAL A 65 6.72 -7.71 -10.87
N GLU A 66 7.22 -8.81 -10.30
CA GLU A 66 8.17 -9.70 -10.98
C GLU A 66 7.58 -10.33 -12.25
N LYS A 67 6.30 -10.70 -12.23
CA LYS A 67 5.61 -11.27 -13.39
C LYS A 67 5.40 -10.26 -14.52
N TYR A 68 5.16 -8.98 -14.21
CA TYR A 68 4.91 -7.92 -15.20
C TYR A 68 5.64 -6.61 -14.85
N PRO A 69 6.99 -6.58 -14.88
CA PRO A 69 7.78 -5.45 -14.37
C PRO A 69 7.63 -4.18 -15.20
N GLU A 70 7.25 -4.29 -16.47
CA GLU A 70 6.97 -3.14 -17.34
C GLU A 70 5.57 -2.54 -17.11
N ARG A 71 4.67 -3.28 -16.45
CA ARG A 71 3.28 -2.88 -16.23
C ARG A 71 3.00 -2.52 -14.78
N PHE A 72 3.73 -3.10 -13.83
CA PHE A 72 3.53 -2.85 -12.41
C PHE A 72 4.80 -2.45 -11.68
N ALA A 73 4.65 -1.50 -10.77
CA ALA A 73 5.53 -1.31 -9.63
C ALA A 73 4.69 -1.43 -8.36
N SER A 74 5.30 -1.44 -7.18
CA SER A 74 4.51 -1.48 -5.95
C SER A 74 5.19 -0.82 -4.76
N PHE A 75 4.37 -0.32 -3.83
CA PHE A 75 4.75 0.17 -2.52
C PHE A 75 4.50 -0.90 -1.44
N ALA A 76 5.40 -0.95 -0.46
CA ALA A 76 5.30 -1.84 0.67
C ALA A 76 4.16 -1.41 1.61
N SER A 77 3.39 -2.39 2.06
CA SER A 77 2.44 -2.25 3.16
C SER A 77 3.16 -2.51 4.48
N LEU A 78 2.89 -1.67 5.49
CA LEU A 78 3.57 -1.71 6.79
C LEU A 78 2.57 -1.80 7.93
N ALA A 79 2.91 -2.58 8.96
CA ALA A 79 2.13 -2.73 10.18
C ALA A 79 2.68 -1.84 11.31
N LEU A 80 1.96 -0.77 11.65
CA LEU A 80 2.46 0.27 12.56
C LEU A 80 2.30 -0.04 14.05
N GLN A 81 1.75 -1.20 14.40
CA GLN A 81 1.69 -1.71 15.77
C GLN A 81 3.09 -1.90 16.38
N ASN A 82 4.11 -2.11 15.54
CA ASN A 82 5.52 -2.15 15.93
C ASN A 82 6.38 -1.36 14.91
N PRO A 83 6.75 -0.11 15.21
CA PRO A 83 7.49 0.76 14.29
C PRO A 83 8.84 0.18 13.85
N ASP A 84 9.58 -0.46 14.75
CA ASP A 84 10.88 -1.09 14.41
C ASP A 84 10.71 -2.24 13.42
N ALA A 85 9.70 -3.09 13.64
CA ALA A 85 9.38 -4.19 12.74
C ALA A 85 8.91 -3.67 11.36
N ALA A 86 8.08 -2.62 11.33
CA ALA A 86 7.68 -1.97 10.10
C ALA A 86 8.87 -1.34 9.35
N ALA A 87 9.81 -0.69 10.04
CA ALA A 87 11.02 -0.15 9.41
C ALA A 87 11.89 -1.28 8.82
N ASN A 88 12.06 -2.38 9.54
CA ASN A 88 12.78 -3.55 9.03
C ASN A 88 12.10 -4.18 7.81
N GLU A 89 10.77 -4.20 7.80
CA GLU A 89 10.01 -4.69 6.67
C GLU A 89 10.10 -3.77 5.45
N LEU A 90 10.10 -2.44 5.65
CA LEU A 90 10.36 -1.48 4.58
C LEU A 90 11.72 -1.73 3.92
N GLU A 91 12.77 -1.93 4.73
CA GLU A 91 14.10 -2.25 4.21
C GLU A 91 14.12 -3.54 3.42
N ARG A 92 13.47 -4.59 3.93
CA ARG A 92 13.38 -5.86 3.22
C ARG A 92 12.65 -5.70 1.90
N ALA A 93 11.50 -5.04 1.91
CA ALA A 93 10.67 -4.83 0.73
C ALA A 93 11.43 -4.06 -0.37
N VAL A 94 12.19 -3.03 0.01
CA VAL A 94 12.98 -2.26 -0.94
C VAL A 94 14.19 -3.05 -1.43
N LYS A 95 15.03 -3.56 -0.53
CA LYS A 95 16.32 -4.16 -0.90
C LYS A 95 16.20 -5.56 -1.49
N LYS A 96 15.23 -6.36 -1.04
CA LYS A 96 15.09 -7.75 -1.44
C LYS A 96 13.95 -8.00 -2.43
N LEU A 97 12.87 -7.23 -2.34
CA LEU A 97 11.69 -7.41 -3.20
C LEU A 97 11.57 -6.37 -4.31
N GLY A 98 12.40 -5.31 -4.29
CA GLY A 98 12.42 -4.27 -5.31
C GLY A 98 11.25 -3.29 -5.25
N LEU A 99 10.47 -3.29 -4.16
CA LEU A 99 9.37 -2.34 -3.93
C LEU A 99 9.92 -0.90 -3.81
N LYS A 100 9.12 0.10 -4.19
CA LYS A 100 9.61 1.48 -4.46
C LYS A 100 9.47 2.46 -3.30
N GLY A 101 9.11 1.96 -2.12
CA GLY A 101 8.82 2.78 -0.94
C GLY A 101 7.62 2.24 -0.18
N THR A 102 6.88 3.12 0.50
CA THR A 102 5.65 2.75 1.22
C THR A 102 4.57 3.81 1.11
N MET A 103 3.34 3.39 1.33
CA MET A 103 2.16 4.22 1.43
C MET A 103 1.43 3.89 2.73
N LEU A 104 1.40 4.85 3.66
CA LEU A 104 0.71 4.73 4.94
C LEU A 104 -0.65 5.40 4.91
N TYR A 105 -1.63 4.71 5.47
CA TYR A 105 -2.97 5.21 5.65
C TYR A 105 -3.16 5.72 7.08
N LEU A 106 -3.68 6.93 7.19
CA LEU A 106 -3.97 7.62 8.45
C LEU A 106 -5.48 7.77 8.63
N PRO A 107 -5.98 7.88 9.87
CA PRO A 107 -5.22 7.93 11.10
C PRO A 107 -4.85 6.55 11.62
N ILE A 108 -3.79 6.54 12.42
CA ILE A 108 -3.38 5.41 13.26
C ILE A 108 -3.82 5.71 14.70
N LYS A 109 -3.71 4.73 15.61
CA LYS A 109 -4.13 4.91 17.01
C LYS A 109 -3.46 6.12 17.69
N ASP A 110 -2.17 6.29 17.45
CA ASP A 110 -1.36 7.36 18.02
C ASP A 110 -1.16 8.52 17.04
N ASN A 111 -0.43 9.55 17.44
CA ASN A 111 0.04 10.57 16.51
C ASN A 111 1.38 10.12 15.89
N LEU A 112 1.53 10.34 14.58
CA LEU A 112 2.70 9.93 13.82
C LEU A 112 3.94 10.80 14.13
N ASP A 113 3.73 11.97 14.75
CA ASP A 113 4.82 12.81 15.27
C ASP A 113 5.52 12.21 16.51
N ASN A 114 4.93 11.17 17.14
CA ASN A 114 5.55 10.48 18.26
C ASN A 114 6.89 9.87 17.86
N GLN A 115 7.92 10.12 18.66
CA GLN A 115 9.30 9.74 18.40
C GLN A 115 9.49 8.25 18.10
N LYS A 116 8.62 7.37 18.61
CA LYS A 116 8.66 5.93 18.29
C LYS A 116 8.49 5.63 16.79
N TYR A 117 7.86 6.52 16.02
CA TYR A 117 7.68 6.35 14.57
C TYR A 117 8.83 6.92 13.74
N TRP A 118 9.76 7.69 14.35
CA TRP A 118 10.86 8.31 13.60
C TRP A 118 11.75 7.28 12.89
N VAL A 119 11.88 6.08 13.47
CA VAL A 119 12.60 4.96 12.85
C VAL A 119 12.11 4.63 11.43
N LEU A 120 10.82 4.88 11.13
CA LEU A 120 10.25 4.69 9.79
C LEU A 120 10.79 5.73 8.80
N PHE A 121 10.83 6.99 9.22
CA PHE A 121 11.32 8.10 8.39
C PHE A 121 12.82 8.00 8.17
N GLU A 122 13.59 7.74 9.24
CA GLU A 122 15.02 7.49 9.15
C GLU A 122 15.33 6.32 8.21
N ARG A 123 14.50 5.26 8.25
CA ARG A 123 14.69 4.13 7.35
C ARG A 123 14.42 4.50 5.91
N ALA A 124 13.33 5.22 5.65
CA ALA A 124 12.97 5.66 4.31
C ALA A 124 14.04 6.60 3.72
N GLU A 125 14.57 7.52 4.53
CA GLU A 125 15.67 8.42 4.18
C GLU A 125 16.93 7.62 3.82
N LYS A 126 17.36 6.69 4.70
CA LYS A 126 18.53 5.83 4.45
C LYS A 126 18.41 4.99 3.18
N LEU A 127 17.19 4.59 2.82
CA LEU A 127 16.91 3.83 1.60
C LEU A 127 16.74 4.71 0.37
N GLY A 128 16.55 6.03 0.52
CA GLY A 128 16.26 6.95 -0.57
C GLY A 128 14.93 6.67 -1.27
N VAL A 129 13.91 6.20 -0.54
CA VAL A 129 12.61 5.79 -1.11
C VAL A 129 11.46 6.72 -0.72
N GLN A 130 10.40 6.72 -1.53
CA GLN A 130 9.20 7.50 -1.24
C GLN A 130 8.45 6.94 -0.03
N TYR A 131 7.92 7.87 0.77
CA TYR A 131 7.07 7.59 1.91
C TYR A 131 5.83 8.47 1.81
N ILE A 132 4.71 7.88 1.42
CA ILE A 132 3.48 8.61 1.12
C ILE A 132 2.50 8.46 2.28
N PHE A 133 1.87 9.56 2.70
CA PHE A 133 0.77 9.56 3.65
C PHE A 133 -0.55 9.79 2.93
N ILE A 134 -1.49 8.87 3.13
CA ILE A 134 -2.85 8.97 2.60
C ILE A 134 -3.81 9.19 3.78
N PRO A 135 -4.50 10.34 3.85
CA PRO A 135 -5.62 10.51 4.76
C PRO A 135 -6.74 9.55 4.34
N ALA A 136 -7.02 8.54 5.15
CA ALA A 136 -8.21 7.71 5.04
C ALA A 136 -9.34 8.35 5.86
N PRO A 137 -10.58 8.35 5.34
CA PRO A 137 -11.72 8.84 6.11
C PRO A 137 -11.90 7.97 7.36
N LEU A 138 -12.02 8.63 8.52
CA LEU A 138 -12.25 8.02 9.85
C LEU A 138 -13.56 7.23 9.96
N GLN A 139 -14.44 7.35 8.97
CA GLN A 139 -15.74 6.70 8.90
C GLN A 139 -15.95 6.16 7.48
N PRO A 140 -16.71 5.07 7.28
CA PRO A 140 -17.25 4.79 5.96
C PRO A 140 -18.01 6.05 5.55
N ILE A 141 -17.68 6.63 4.39
CA ILE A 141 -18.50 7.68 3.81
C ILE A 141 -19.90 7.05 3.70
N PRO A 142 -20.93 7.57 4.38
CA PRO A 142 -22.26 7.03 4.19
C PRO A 142 -22.58 7.24 2.71
N PHE A 143 -22.65 6.15 1.94
CA PHE A 143 -23.25 6.16 0.63
C PHE A 143 -24.71 6.56 0.85
N LYS A 144 -24.99 7.86 0.80
CA LYS A 144 -26.35 8.30 0.49
C LYS A 144 -26.53 8.00 -0.99
N PRO A 145 -27.38 7.03 -1.38
CA PRO A 145 -27.77 6.94 -2.78
C PRO A 145 -28.30 8.31 -3.17
N ILE A 146 -27.73 8.89 -4.23
CA ILE A 146 -28.28 10.10 -4.84
C ILE A 146 -29.66 9.69 -5.35
N GLN A 147 -30.71 10.01 -4.60
CA GLN A 147 -32.05 10.05 -5.18
C GLN A 147 -32.03 11.22 -6.14
N ALA A 148 -31.85 10.92 -7.43
CA ALA A 148 -32.13 11.85 -8.49
C ALA A 148 -33.65 12.11 -8.47
N THR A 149 -34.09 13.10 -7.69
CA THR A 149 -35.40 13.70 -7.89
C THR A 149 -35.29 14.54 -9.15
N LEU A 150 -35.70 13.95 -10.27
CA LEU A 150 -35.99 14.69 -11.50
C LEU A 150 -37.10 15.69 -11.18
N TYR A 151 -36.80 16.98 -11.30
CA TYR A 151 -37.80 18.03 -11.53
C TYR A 151 -37.86 18.32 -13.02
#